data_AF-A0A947FHD0-F1
#
_entry.id   AF-A0A947FHD0-F1
#
_cell.length_a   1.000
_cell.length_b   1.000
_cell.length_c   1.000
_cell.angle_alpha   90.00
_cell.angle_beta   90.00
_cell.angle_gamma   90.00
#
_symmetry.space_group_name_H-M   'P 1'
#
loop_
_entity.id
_entity.type
_entity.pdbx_description
1 polymer ?
#
loop_
_entity_poly.entity_id
_entity_poly.type
_entity_poly.pdbx_seq_one_letter_code
_entity_poly.pdbx_strand_id
1 'polypeptide(L)'
;MRLPLAFAVALPLLMSCGSDPEPEKRVFPNVNTAAFGGSPEAGAWTGSALAALDAHGTPLVDSVPADIGTYCPAYASADAGARKAFWVTFLSALSKHESTWREDVSGG
;
A
#
# COMPACT_ATOMS: atom_id res chain seq x y z
N MET A 1 -21.18 8.61 -65.83
CA MET A 1 -22.12 8.75 -64.69
C MET A 1 -21.67 7.81 -63.59
N ARG A 2 -21.44 8.36 -62.38
CA ARG A 2 -21.48 7.71 -61.05
C ARG A 2 -20.22 6.93 -60.59
N LEU A 3 -19.36 7.66 -59.86
CA LEU A 3 -18.51 7.20 -58.74
C LEU A 3 -19.38 6.42 -57.72
N PRO A 4 -18.88 5.42 -56.97
CA PRO A 4 -18.05 5.66 -55.78
C PRO A 4 -17.04 4.48 -55.52
N LEU A 5 -16.13 4.44 -54.56
CA LEU A 5 -16.31 4.52 -53.11
C LEU A 5 -14.90 4.54 -52.49
N ALA A 6 -14.70 5.41 -51.51
CA ALA A 6 -13.45 5.62 -50.80
C ALA A 6 -13.04 4.37 -50.00
N PHE A 7 -11.81 3.90 -50.20
CA PHE A 7 -11.13 3.01 -49.25
C PHE A 7 -10.59 3.87 -48.10
N ALA A 8 -11.39 4.02 -47.05
CA ALA A 8 -10.92 4.47 -45.76
C ALA A 8 -10.01 3.36 -45.19
N VAL A 9 -8.70 3.59 -45.18
CA VAL A 9 -7.74 2.75 -44.47
C VAL A 9 -7.97 2.98 -42.98
N ALA A 10 -8.74 2.09 -42.36
CA ALA A 10 -8.89 2.03 -40.92
C ALA A 10 -7.57 1.53 -40.32
N LEU A 11 -6.82 2.44 -39.70
CA LEU A 11 -5.64 2.13 -38.91
C LEU A 11 -6.12 1.46 -37.61
N PRO A 12 -5.81 0.19 -37.33
CA PRO A 12 -6.20 -0.44 -36.09
C PRO A 12 -5.33 0.16 -34.97
N LEU A 13 -5.93 1.02 -34.15
CA LEU A 13 -5.43 1.33 -32.82
C LEU A 13 -5.46 0.03 -32.02
N LEU A 14 -4.34 -0.69 -31.99
CA LEU A 14 -4.10 -1.74 -31.00
C LEU A 14 -4.06 -1.03 -29.64
N MET A 15 -5.22 -0.98 -29.00
CA MET A 15 -5.34 -0.67 -27.59
C MET A 15 -4.71 -1.84 -26.83
N SER A 16 -3.39 -1.75 -26.63
CA SER A 16 -2.63 -2.67 -25.80
C SER A 16 -3.15 -2.53 -24.38
N CYS A 17 -3.99 -3.48 -23.96
CA CYS A 17 -4.30 -3.68 -22.56
C CYS A 17 -2.97 -4.12 -21.90
N GLY A 18 -2.22 -3.15 -21.38
CA GLY A 18 -1.05 -3.42 -20.57
C GLY A 18 -1.49 -4.23 -19.37
N SER A 19 -1.14 -5.50 -19.34
CA SER A 19 -1.10 -6.25 -18.10
C SER A 19 0.04 -5.64 -17.29
N ASP A 20 -0.29 -4.80 -16.31
CA ASP A 20 0.71 -4.44 -15.31
C ASP A 20 1.26 -5.75 -14.76
N PRO A 21 2.59 -5.93 -14.70
CA PRO A 21 3.16 -7.13 -14.09
C PRO A 21 2.58 -7.21 -12.68
N GLU A 22 1.92 -8.33 -12.38
CA GLU A 22 1.41 -8.60 -11.04
C GLU A 22 2.58 -8.37 -10.09
N PRO A 23 2.46 -7.44 -9.13
CA PRO A 23 3.58 -7.07 -8.30
C PRO A 23 4.11 -8.33 -7.65
N GLU A 24 5.35 -8.69 -7.97
CA GLU A 24 6.07 -9.81 -7.35
C GLU A 24 5.74 -9.76 -5.86
N LYS A 25 5.19 -10.86 -5.33
CA LYS A 25 4.60 -10.91 -3.99
C LYS A 25 5.66 -10.48 -2.97
N ARG A 26 5.67 -9.20 -2.64
CA ARG A 26 6.72 -8.58 -1.85
C ARG A 26 6.57 -9.09 -0.43
N VAL A 27 7.45 -10.01 -0.04
CA VAL A 27 7.50 -10.53 1.32
C VAL A 27 8.19 -9.48 2.17
N PHE A 28 7.47 -8.92 3.13
CA PHE A 28 8.05 -8.04 4.14
C PHE A 28 8.33 -8.87 5.39
N PRO A 29 9.59 -9.23 5.67
CA PRO A 29 9.94 -10.26 6.64
C PRO A 29 9.58 -9.96 8.10
N ASN A 30 8.99 -8.80 8.41
CA ASN A 30 8.60 -8.39 9.76
C ASN A 30 7.19 -7.79 9.84
N VAL A 31 6.36 -7.90 8.79
CA VAL A 31 5.01 -7.33 8.80
C VAL A 31 3.99 -8.41 9.16
N ASN A 32 3.31 -8.25 10.29
CA ASN A 32 2.23 -9.13 10.70
C ASN A 32 0.89 -8.61 10.14
N THR A 33 0.31 -9.30 9.15
CA THR A 33 -1.02 -8.94 8.62
C THR A 33 -2.12 -9.06 9.69
N ALA A 34 -1.94 -9.92 10.70
CA ALA A 34 -2.86 -9.99 11.84
C ALA A 34 -2.82 -8.73 12.72
N ALA A 35 -1.94 -7.76 12.44
CA ALA A 35 -1.95 -6.47 13.10
C ALA A 35 -3.34 -5.85 13.07
N PHE A 36 -4.10 -5.96 11.97
CA PHE A 36 -5.47 -5.42 11.80
C PHE A 36 -6.57 -6.32 12.36
N GLY A 37 -6.35 -6.91 13.53
CA GLY A 37 -7.38 -7.64 14.27
C GLY A 37 -7.90 -8.93 13.63
N GLY A 38 -7.27 -9.40 12.54
CA GLY A 38 -7.70 -10.60 11.82
C GLY A 38 -8.95 -10.43 10.96
N SER A 39 -9.32 -9.21 10.58
CA SER A 39 -10.42 -9.01 9.62
C SER A 39 -10.08 -9.67 8.26
N PRO A 40 -11.09 -10.06 7.47
CA PRO A 40 -10.88 -10.57 6.11
C PRO A 40 -10.04 -9.63 5.22
N GLU A 41 -10.14 -8.33 5.44
CA GLU A 41 -9.48 -7.26 4.69
C GLU A 41 -8.05 -6.98 5.16
N ALA A 42 -7.63 -7.54 6.31
CA ALA A 42 -6.36 -7.22 6.96
C ALA A 42 -5.14 -7.38 6.04
N GLY A 43 -5.15 -8.38 5.15
CA GLY A 43 -4.11 -8.56 4.14
C GLY A 43 -4.09 -7.43 3.10
N ALA A 44 -5.25 -7.00 2.60
CA ALA A 44 -5.37 -5.90 1.65
C ALA A 44 -4.98 -4.56 2.27
N TRP A 45 -5.41 -4.29 3.51
CA TRP A 45 -5.01 -3.08 4.24
C TRP A 45 -3.51 -3.04 4.51
N THR A 46 -2.92 -4.17 4.90
CA THR A 46 -1.47 -4.29 5.07
C THR A 46 -0.72 -3.98 3.78
N GLY A 47 -1.12 -4.59 2.67
CA GLY A 47 -0.52 -4.34 1.35
C GLY A 47 -0.67 -2.87 0.92
N SER A 48 -1.84 -2.28 1.15
CA SER A 48 -2.10 -0.87 0.82
C SER A 48 -1.26 0.09 1.66
N ALA A 49 -1.12 -0.17 2.97
CA ALA A 49 -0.27 0.62 3.85
C ALA A 49 1.21 0.54 3.45
N LEU A 50 1.68 -0.64 3.07
CA LEU A 50 3.05 -0.84 2.57
C LEU A 50 3.29 -0.12 1.25
N ALA A 51 2.36 -0.22 0.30
CA ALA A 51 2.43 0.52 -0.95
C ALA A 51 2.43 2.05 -0.73
N ALA A 52 1.63 2.53 0.23
CA ALA A 52 1.65 3.94 0.61
C ALA A 52 3.00 4.37 1.18
N LEU A 53 3.65 3.54 2.02
CA LEU A 53 4.99 3.80 2.56
C LEU A 53 6.10 3.75 1.49
N ASP A 54 5.89 2.98 0.42
CA ASP A 54 6.77 2.96 -0.76
C ASP A 54 6.61 4.21 -1.66
N ALA A 55 5.51 4.94 -1.52
CA ALA A 55 5.18 6.12 -2.31
C ALA A 55 5.15 7.39 -1.45
N HIS A 56 3.95 7.86 -1.09
CA HIS A 56 3.77 9.12 -0.37
C HIS A 56 4.36 9.10 1.05
N GLY A 57 4.49 7.92 1.66
CA GLY A 57 4.98 7.72 3.02
C GLY A 57 6.49 7.51 3.15
N THR A 58 7.27 7.58 2.06
CA THR A 58 8.74 7.41 2.12
C THR A 58 9.43 8.30 3.16
N PRO A 59 9.06 9.58 3.34
CA PRO A 59 9.65 10.42 4.39
C PRO A 59 9.46 9.88 5.82
N LEU A 60 8.41 9.11 6.11
CA LEU A 60 8.21 8.47 7.41
C LEU A 60 9.21 7.32 7.64
N VAL A 61 9.53 6.57 6.59
CA VAL A 61 10.50 5.47 6.65
C VAL A 61 11.93 6.00 6.78
N ASP A 62 12.23 7.11 6.10
CA ASP A 62 13.57 7.70 6.06
C ASP A 62 13.90 8.54 7.30
N SER A 63 12.89 9.06 7.97
CA SER A 63 13.06 9.83 9.20
C SER A 63 13.25 8.95 10.44
N VAL A 64 13.91 9.51 11.44
CA VAL A 64 14.02 8.94 12.79
C VAL A 64 13.30 9.90 13.73
N PRO A 65 12.09 9.55 14.24
CA PRO A 65 11.37 10.40 15.18
C PRO A 65 12.16 10.64 16.46
N ALA A 66 12.07 11.85 17.04
CA ALA A 66 12.88 12.25 18.19
C ALA A 66 12.61 11.40 19.45
N ASP A 67 11.40 10.86 19.58
CA ASP A 67 10.91 10.04 20.68
C ASP A 67 10.88 8.55 20.35
N ILE A 68 11.42 8.14 19.19
CA ILE A 68 11.30 6.75 18.74
C ILE A 68 11.94 5.75 19.69
N GLY A 69 12.93 6.19 20.49
CA GLY A 69 13.54 5.35 21.52
C GLY A 69 12.54 4.85 22.58
N THR A 70 11.46 5.59 22.83
CA THR A 70 10.40 5.19 23.77
C THR A 70 9.47 4.13 23.17
N TYR A 71 9.22 4.19 21.86
CA TYR A 71 8.28 3.30 21.17
C TYR A 71 8.97 2.06 20.58
N CYS A 72 10.16 2.23 20.01
CA CYS A 72 10.94 1.20 19.36
C CYS A 72 12.45 1.55 19.43
N PRO A 73 13.16 1.14 20.50
CA PRO A 73 14.58 1.42 20.69
C PRO A 73 15.49 1.02 19.51
N ALA A 74 15.10 -0.02 18.77
CA ALA A 74 15.86 -0.54 17.63
C ALA A 74 15.58 0.17 16.29
N TYR A 75 14.64 1.13 16.23
CA TYR A 75 14.18 1.72 14.97
C TYR A 75 15.28 2.45 14.20
N ALA A 76 16.16 3.18 14.91
CA ALA A 76 17.21 3.96 14.26
C ALA A 76 18.21 3.10 13.47
N SER A 77 18.49 1.88 13.95
CA SER A 77 19.37 0.91 13.28
C SER A 77 18.61 -0.08 12.38
N ALA A 78 17.29 -0.04 12.36
CA ALA A 78 16.47 -0.93 11.56
C ALA A 78 16.56 -0.60 10.07
N ASP A 79 16.51 -1.64 9.24
CA ASP A 79 16.38 -1.49 7.79
C ASP A 79 15.00 -0.94 7.39
N ALA A 80 14.86 -0.54 6.12
CA ALA A 80 13.61 0.03 5.61
C ALA A 80 12.40 -0.92 5.75
N GLY A 81 12.60 -2.24 5.67
CA GLY A 81 11.53 -3.21 5.82
C GLY A 81 11.00 -3.26 7.26
N ALA A 82 11.90 -3.29 8.24
CA ALA A 82 11.56 -3.24 9.65
C ALA A 82 10.94 -1.89 10.07
N ARG A 83 11.42 -0.78 9.50
CA ARG A 83 10.79 0.54 9.72
C ARG A 83 9.38 0.62 9.15
N LYS A 84 9.14 0.05 7.96
CA LYS A 84 7.78 -0.08 7.41
C LYS A 84 6.90 -0.95 8.28
N ALA A 85 7.42 -2.07 8.80
CA ALA A 85 6.69 -2.91 9.72
C ALA A 85 6.26 -2.18 10.99
N PHE A 86 7.12 -1.32 11.54
CA PHE A 86 6.76 -0.44 12.65
C PHE A 86 5.56 0.45 12.28
N TRP A 87 5.61 1.16 11.16
CA TRP A 87 4.54 2.08 10.77
C TRP A 87 3.21 1.37 10.47
N VAL A 88 3.23 0.21 9.80
CA VAL A 88 2.03 -0.60 9.57
C VAL A 88 1.42 -1.07 10.89
N THR A 89 2.26 -1.51 11.82
CA THR A 89 1.80 -1.95 13.15
C THR A 89 1.24 -0.79 13.97
N PHE A 90 1.91 0.37 13.92
CA PHE A 90 1.46 1.61 14.57
C PHE A 90 0.09 2.05 14.04
N LEU A 91 -0.07 2.11 12.72
CA LEU A 91 -1.35 2.43 12.08
C LEU A 91 -2.45 1.47 12.53
N SER A 92 -2.16 0.17 12.56
CA SER A 92 -3.16 -0.80 13.02
C SER A 92 -3.53 -0.63 14.49
N ALA A 93 -2.57 -0.33 15.36
CA ALA A 93 -2.83 -0.07 16.78
C ALA A 93 -3.72 1.16 16.96
N LEU A 94 -3.50 2.22 16.16
CA LEU A 94 -4.41 3.38 16.11
C LEU A 94 -5.80 2.97 15.62
N SER A 95 -5.91 2.26 14.49
CA SER A 95 -7.20 1.79 13.97
C SER A 95 -7.97 0.93 14.97
N LYS A 96 -7.28 0.14 15.79
CA LYS A 96 -7.92 -0.59 16.89
C LYS A 96 -8.55 0.36 17.91
N HIS A 97 -7.84 1.40 18.32
CA HIS A 97 -8.31 2.35 19.31
C HIS A 97 -9.45 3.22 18.78
N GLU A 98 -9.31 3.70 17.54
CA GLU A 98 -10.24 4.65 16.93
C GLU A 98 -11.54 3.98 16.44
N SER A 99 -11.46 2.75 15.94
CA SER A 99 -12.62 2.11 15.30
C SER A 99 -12.76 0.62 15.59
N THR A 100 -11.87 0.01 16.38
CA THR A 100 -11.77 -1.46 16.51
C THR A 100 -11.66 -2.13 15.13
N TRP A 101 -10.90 -1.50 14.22
CA TRP A 101 -10.72 -1.94 12.83
C TRP A 101 -12.00 -1.98 11.97
N ARG A 102 -13.07 -1.29 12.39
CA ARG A 102 -14.27 -1.15 11.58
C ARG A 102 -14.15 0.07 10.67
N GLU A 103 -14.34 -0.13 9.38
CA GLU A 103 -14.34 0.95 8.38
C GLU A 103 -15.66 1.72 8.32
N ASP A 104 -16.75 1.14 8.83
CA ASP A 104 -18.10 1.70 8.81
C ASP A 104 -18.40 2.60 10.02
N VAL A 105 -17.46 2.72 10.95
CA VAL A 105 -17.59 3.59 12.11
C VAL A 105 -16.65 4.79 11.95
N SER A 106 -17.21 5.98 12.13
CA SER A 106 -16.44 7.14 12.56
C SER A 106 -16.49 7.15 14.08
N GLY A 107 -15.33 7.14 14.75
CA GLY A 107 -15.24 7.19 16.22
C GLY A 107 -15.99 8.40 16.81
N GLY A 108 -16.35 8.29 18.10
CA GLY A 108 -17.15 9.27 18.86
C GLY A 108 -16.37 10.45 19.43
#